data_AF-A0A2Y9II87-F1
#
_entry.id   AF-A0A2Y9II87-F1
#
_cell.length_a   1.000
_cell.length_b   1.000
_cell.length_c   1.000
_cell.angle_alpha   90.00
_cell.angle_beta   90.00
_cell.angle_gamma   90.00
#
_symmetry.space_group_name_H-M   'P 1'
#
loop_
_entity.id
_entity.type
_entity.pdbx_description
1 polymer ?
#
loop_
_entity_poly.entity_id
_entity_poly.type
_entity_poly.pdbx_seq_one_letter_code
_entity_poly.pdbx_strand_id
1 'polypeptide(L)'
;MPWTVLLFTAGSLAIPAPSILLVPPQPSSQEDPIHIACVAPGGFPGANFTLYRGGQVVQLLQAPADQLGVTFNLSGGGREAPGGTFYCRYGVLGEPQLSELSKPVRVSFPVPTWILALSLSLAGALLLLAGLVVVAVVVRKVKVKNLQKKRERESCWVQINFATTDMTFDNSLFAISMKMNPEEDAATLDACSGAAETPGNSGPWKRPTSTSSSPEPPEFSTFRACQ
;
A
#
# COMPACT_ATOMS: atom_id res chain seq x y z
N MET A 1 -29.22 2.42 -85.80
CA MET A 1 -29.92 1.49 -84.89
C MET A 1 -29.13 1.42 -83.59
N PRO A 2 -29.59 2.04 -82.49
CA PRO A 2 -28.87 1.96 -81.23
C PRO A 2 -29.36 0.71 -80.47
N TRP A 3 -28.41 -0.18 -80.17
CA TRP A 3 -28.59 -1.35 -79.33
C TRP A 3 -28.81 -0.87 -77.89
N THR A 4 -29.99 -1.13 -77.31
CA THR A 4 -30.23 -0.95 -75.88
C THR A 4 -29.60 -2.13 -75.14
N VAL A 5 -28.49 -1.88 -74.44
CA VAL A 5 -27.89 -2.86 -73.53
C VAL A 5 -28.78 -2.90 -72.28
N LEU A 6 -29.60 -3.95 -72.16
CA LEU A 6 -30.32 -4.26 -70.93
C LEU A 6 -29.34 -4.84 -69.92
N LEU A 7 -28.87 -4.00 -68.99
CA LEU A 7 -28.15 -4.44 -67.81
C LEU A 7 -29.16 -4.98 -66.79
N PHE A 8 -29.29 -6.29 -66.72
CA PHE A 8 -29.95 -6.95 -65.60
C PHE A 8 -29.04 -6.85 -64.38
N THR A 9 -29.33 -5.91 -63.50
CA THR A 9 -28.77 -5.91 -62.14
C THR A 9 -29.39 -7.08 -61.38
N ALA A 10 -28.66 -8.19 -61.29
CA ALA A 10 -28.96 -9.27 -60.36
C ALA A 10 -28.74 -8.72 -58.93
N GLY A 11 -29.77 -8.14 -58.34
CA GLY A 11 -29.77 -7.71 -56.95
C GLY A 11 -29.69 -8.92 -56.04
N SER A 12 -28.65 -9.00 -55.23
CA SER A 12 -28.47 -10.04 -54.22
C SER A 12 -29.68 -10.12 -53.29
N LEU A 13 -30.32 -11.28 -53.20
CA LEU A 13 -31.44 -11.62 -52.31
C LEU A 13 -30.98 -11.75 -50.84
N ALA A 14 -30.31 -10.72 -50.31
CA ALA A 14 -29.85 -10.71 -48.93
C ALA A 14 -30.87 -9.98 -48.04
N ILE A 15 -31.43 -10.68 -47.06
CA ILE A 15 -32.37 -10.10 -46.09
C ILE A 15 -31.59 -9.12 -45.18
N PRO A 16 -31.99 -7.84 -45.11
CA PRO A 16 -31.22 -6.81 -44.42
C PRO A 16 -31.22 -7.00 -42.90
N ALA A 17 -30.14 -6.58 -42.24
CA ALA A 17 -29.99 -6.67 -40.79
C ALA A 17 -31.08 -5.89 -40.03
N PRO A 18 -31.59 -6.42 -38.90
CA PRO A 18 -32.53 -5.70 -38.06
C PRO A 18 -31.83 -4.64 -37.20
N SER A 19 -32.60 -3.66 -36.73
CA SER A 19 -32.19 -2.73 -35.69
C SER A 19 -32.46 -3.32 -34.31
N ILE A 20 -31.59 -3.03 -33.35
CA ILE A 20 -31.72 -3.47 -31.96
C ILE A 20 -31.48 -2.28 -31.04
N LEU A 21 -32.29 -2.15 -29.99
CA LEU A 21 -32.18 -1.07 -29.02
C LEU A 21 -32.68 -1.49 -27.64
N LEU A 22 -32.06 -0.88 -26.62
CA LEU A 22 -32.51 -1.02 -25.23
C LEU A 22 -33.66 -0.03 -25.01
N VAL A 23 -34.82 -0.56 -24.62
CA VAL A 23 -36.03 0.22 -24.39
C VAL A 23 -35.99 0.78 -22.96
N PRO A 24 -36.27 2.08 -22.75
CA PRO A 24 -36.41 2.64 -21.40
C PRO A 24 -37.54 1.96 -20.60
N PRO A 25 -37.40 1.85 -19.26
CA PRO A 25 -36.29 2.31 -18.43
C PRO A 25 -35.04 1.42 -18.54
N GLN A 26 -33.86 2.05 -18.44
CA GLN A 26 -32.60 1.31 -18.39
C GLN A 26 -32.46 0.63 -17.03
N PRO A 27 -31.93 -0.60 -16.96
CA PRO A 27 -31.82 -1.31 -15.71
C PRO A 27 -30.77 -0.66 -14.80
N SER A 28 -31.16 -0.42 -13.56
CA SER A 28 -30.30 0.12 -12.50
C SER A 28 -29.64 -0.98 -11.67
N SER A 29 -30.28 -2.15 -11.58
CA SER A 29 -29.84 -3.32 -10.85
C SER A 29 -29.88 -4.58 -11.72
N GLN A 30 -29.26 -5.66 -11.24
CA GLN A 30 -29.26 -6.97 -11.91
C GLN A 30 -30.66 -7.62 -11.89
N GLU A 31 -31.49 -7.22 -10.93
CA GLU A 31 -32.84 -7.70 -10.68
C GLU A 31 -33.89 -6.97 -11.53
N ASP A 32 -33.54 -5.79 -12.06
CA ASP A 32 -34.44 -4.99 -12.88
C ASP A 32 -34.77 -5.69 -14.22
N PRO A 33 -36.01 -5.58 -14.72
CA PRO A 33 -36.37 -6.14 -16.01
C PRO A 33 -35.64 -5.42 -17.14
N ILE A 34 -35.15 -6.19 -18.12
CA ILE A 34 -34.44 -5.65 -19.29
C ILE A 34 -35.34 -5.82 -20.51
N HIS A 35 -35.67 -4.70 -21.15
CA HIS A 35 -36.50 -4.65 -22.35
C HIS A 35 -35.65 -4.35 -23.58
N ILE A 36 -35.50 -5.33 -24.48
CA ILE A 36 -34.72 -5.18 -25.71
C ILE A 36 -35.67 -5.24 -26.90
N ALA A 37 -35.78 -4.15 -27.65
CA ALA A 37 -36.56 -4.13 -28.88
C ALA A 37 -35.67 -4.51 -30.07
N CYS A 38 -36.23 -5.34 -30.95
CA CYS A 38 -35.64 -5.66 -32.23
C CYS A 38 -36.67 -5.43 -33.34
N VAL A 39 -36.27 -4.69 -34.38
CA VAL A 39 -37.16 -4.23 -35.45
C VAL A 39 -36.52 -4.51 -36.79
N ALA A 40 -37.21 -5.29 -37.62
CA ALA A 40 -36.83 -5.54 -39.00
C ALA A 40 -37.07 -4.28 -39.86
N PRO A 41 -36.32 -4.11 -40.96
CA PRO A 41 -36.61 -3.09 -41.96
C PRO A 41 -38.02 -3.25 -42.54
N GLY A 42 -38.51 -2.21 -43.24
CA GLY A 42 -39.83 -2.25 -43.86
C GLY A 42 -39.99 -3.41 -44.84
N GLY A 43 -41.19 -3.99 -44.90
CA GLY A 43 -41.52 -5.09 -45.81
C GLY A 43 -41.47 -6.50 -45.19
N PHE A 44 -41.16 -6.61 -43.88
CA PHE A 44 -41.06 -7.90 -43.18
C PHE A 44 -41.94 -7.98 -41.92
N PRO A 45 -43.26 -7.77 -42.02
CA PRO A 45 -44.14 -7.90 -40.87
C PRO A 45 -44.35 -9.37 -40.48
N GLY A 46 -44.66 -9.65 -39.22
CA GLY A 46 -44.94 -11.02 -38.75
C GLY A 46 -43.72 -11.95 -38.72
N ALA A 47 -42.50 -11.40 -38.81
CA ALA A 47 -41.26 -12.18 -38.82
C ALA A 47 -40.94 -12.82 -37.45
N ASN A 48 -40.11 -13.87 -37.48
CA ASN A 48 -39.59 -14.53 -36.29
C ASN A 48 -38.25 -13.93 -35.89
N PHE A 49 -38.18 -13.36 -34.69
CA PHE A 49 -36.99 -12.71 -34.14
C PHE A 49 -36.30 -13.60 -33.11
N THR A 50 -34.99 -13.74 -33.25
CA THR A 50 -34.13 -14.48 -32.33
C THR A 50 -33.14 -13.54 -31.66
N LEU A 51 -33.11 -13.53 -30.33
CA LEU A 51 -32.14 -12.80 -29.53
C LEU A 51 -30.97 -13.71 -29.16
N TYR A 52 -29.75 -13.24 -29.39
CA TYR A 52 -28.51 -13.95 -29.12
C TYR A 52 -27.68 -13.24 -28.06
N ARG A 53 -26.96 -14.04 -27.28
CA ARG A 53 -25.95 -13.59 -26.32
C ARG A 53 -24.79 -14.58 -26.32
N GLY A 54 -23.57 -14.09 -26.53
CA GLY A 54 -22.38 -14.97 -26.58
C GLY A 54 -22.48 -16.08 -27.65
N GLY A 55 -23.21 -15.84 -28.74
CA GLY A 55 -23.47 -16.83 -29.79
C GLY A 55 -24.56 -17.85 -29.48
N GLN A 56 -25.14 -17.83 -28.27
CA GLN A 56 -26.24 -18.69 -27.87
C GLN A 56 -27.59 -17.99 -28.03
N VAL A 57 -28.63 -18.76 -28.33
CA VAL A 57 -30.01 -18.26 -28.41
C VAL A 57 -30.54 -18.06 -26.99
N VAL A 58 -30.96 -16.84 -26.68
CA VAL A 58 -31.57 -16.47 -25.39
C VAL A 58 -33.08 -16.63 -25.46
N GLN A 59 -33.71 -16.09 -26.50
CA GLN A 59 -35.16 -16.09 -26.67
C GLN A 59 -35.53 -15.95 -28.15
N LEU A 60 -36.61 -16.61 -28.55
CA LEU A 60 -37.24 -16.51 -29.87
C LEU A 60 -38.66 -15.97 -29.68
N LEU A 61 -39.03 -14.93 -30.43
CA LEU A 61 -40.37 -14.35 -30.43
C LEU A 61 -40.84 -14.10 -31.86
N GLN A 62 -42.12 -14.32 -32.12
CA GLN A 62 -42.75 -13.99 -33.39
C GLN A 62 -43.45 -12.64 -33.28
N ALA A 63 -43.22 -11.75 -34.24
CA ALA A 63 -43.96 -10.50 -34.32
C ALA A 63 -45.42 -10.77 -34.73
N PRO A 64 -46.38 -9.98 -34.22
CA PRO A 64 -47.72 -9.93 -34.78
C PRO A 64 -47.71 -9.66 -36.29
N ALA A 65 -48.74 -10.13 -37.01
CA ALA A 65 -48.80 -10.09 -38.47
C ALA A 65 -48.74 -8.68 -39.07
N ASP A 66 -49.05 -7.65 -38.30
CA ASP A 66 -49.06 -6.24 -38.65
C ASP A 66 -47.83 -5.47 -38.11
N GLN A 67 -46.98 -6.12 -37.31
CA GLN A 67 -45.82 -5.49 -36.68
C GLN A 67 -44.50 -5.94 -37.29
N LEU A 68 -43.55 -5.01 -37.29
CA LEU A 68 -42.20 -5.20 -37.85
C LEU A 68 -41.16 -5.61 -36.80
N GLY A 69 -41.55 -5.83 -35.55
CA GLY A 69 -40.61 -6.05 -34.47
C GLY A 69 -41.24 -6.63 -33.22
N VAL A 70 -40.38 -6.97 -32.26
CA VAL A 70 -40.74 -7.52 -30.96
C VAL A 70 -39.94 -6.85 -29.85
N THR A 71 -40.45 -6.94 -28.63
CA THR A 71 -39.72 -6.58 -27.42
C THR A 71 -39.49 -7.83 -26.59
N PHE A 72 -38.22 -8.16 -26.35
CA PHE A 72 -37.80 -9.22 -25.46
C PHE A 72 -37.80 -8.73 -24.02
N ASN A 73 -38.36 -9.53 -23.12
CA ASN A 73 -38.43 -9.25 -21.69
C ASN A 73 -37.54 -10.25 -20.96
N LEU A 74 -36.33 -9.81 -20.61
CA LEU A 74 -35.38 -10.62 -19.86
C LEU A 74 -35.55 -10.30 -18.37
N SER A 75 -35.95 -11.30 -17.58
CA SER A 75 -35.95 -11.19 -16.13
C SER A 75 -34.56 -11.51 -15.58
N GLY A 76 -34.12 -10.78 -14.55
CA GLY A 76 -32.83 -10.95 -13.87
C GLY A 76 -32.65 -12.26 -13.08
N GLY A 77 -33.46 -13.29 -13.36
CA GLY A 77 -33.53 -14.52 -12.56
C GLY A 77 -32.66 -15.69 -13.05
N GLY A 78 -31.85 -15.49 -14.10
CA GLY A 78 -30.95 -16.52 -14.62
C GLY A 78 -29.69 -16.68 -13.78
N ARG A 79 -29.11 -17.89 -13.77
CA ARG A 79 -27.80 -18.19 -13.13
C ARG A 79 -26.63 -17.41 -13.75
N GLU A 80 -26.83 -16.87 -14.95
CA GLU A 80 -25.88 -16.04 -15.69
C GLU A 80 -26.15 -14.56 -15.46
N ALA A 81 -25.09 -13.78 -15.26
CA ALA A 81 -25.18 -12.32 -15.11
C ALA A 81 -26.12 -11.74 -16.20
N PRO A 82 -27.12 -10.90 -15.91
CA PRO A 82 -28.07 -10.43 -16.92
C PRO A 82 -27.49 -9.37 -17.87
N GLY A 83 -26.30 -8.84 -17.55
CA GLY A 83 -25.57 -7.90 -18.38
C GLY A 83 -24.78 -8.58 -19.50
N GLY A 84 -24.50 -7.85 -20.57
CA GLY A 84 -23.73 -8.40 -21.68
C GLY A 84 -23.99 -7.71 -23.00
N THR A 85 -23.47 -8.30 -24.07
CA THR A 85 -23.71 -7.85 -25.44
C THR A 85 -24.72 -8.77 -26.10
N PHE A 86 -25.78 -8.18 -26.63
CA PHE A 86 -26.86 -8.87 -27.32
C PHE A 86 -26.87 -8.54 -28.80
N TYR A 87 -27.31 -9.52 -29.60
CA TYR A 87 -27.52 -9.40 -31.03
C TYR A 87 -28.90 -9.93 -31.39
N CYS A 88 -29.48 -9.43 -32.46
CA CYS A 88 -30.76 -9.90 -32.95
C CYS A 88 -30.66 -10.35 -34.41
N ARG A 89 -31.48 -11.33 -34.78
CA ARG A 89 -31.67 -11.80 -36.15
C ARG A 89 -33.16 -12.07 -36.37
N TYR A 90 -33.64 -11.96 -37.59
CA TYR A 90 -34.98 -12.41 -37.94
C TYR A 90 -35.01 -13.36 -39.13
N GLY A 91 -36.06 -14.16 -39.20
CA GLY A 91 -36.40 -15.01 -40.34
C GLY A 91 -37.85 -14.75 -40.75
N VAL A 92 -38.10 -14.79 -42.05
CA VAL A 92 -39.44 -14.60 -42.62
C VAL A 92 -40.03 -15.97 -42.93
N LEU A 93 -41.30 -16.19 -42.59
CA LEU A 93 -41.98 -17.44 -42.90
C LEU A 93 -42.02 -17.66 -44.41
N GLY A 94 -41.55 -18.83 -44.86
CA GLY A 94 -41.49 -19.19 -46.27
C GLY A 94 -40.17 -18.84 -46.97
N GLU A 95 -39.32 -18.01 -46.35
CA GLU A 95 -37.98 -17.73 -46.85
C GLU A 95 -36.95 -18.62 -46.15
N PRO A 96 -36.10 -19.37 -46.90
CA PRO A 96 -35.08 -20.22 -46.30
C PRO A 96 -33.90 -19.41 -45.74
N GLN A 97 -33.75 -18.16 -46.18
CA GLN A 97 -32.66 -17.29 -45.74
C GLN A 97 -33.03 -16.56 -44.45
N LEU A 98 -32.04 -16.37 -43.57
CA LEU A 98 -32.17 -15.50 -42.40
C LEU A 98 -31.53 -14.15 -42.67
N SER A 99 -31.98 -13.13 -41.94
CA SER A 99 -31.33 -11.83 -41.95
C SER A 99 -29.88 -11.91 -41.50
N GLU A 100 -29.10 -10.91 -41.89
CA GLU A 100 -27.83 -10.64 -41.20
C GLU A 100 -28.06 -10.31 -39.71
N LEU A 101 -27.03 -10.47 -38.87
CA LEU A 101 -27.07 -10.13 -37.45
C LEU A 101 -27.14 -8.60 -37.27
N SER A 102 -27.87 -8.14 -36.26
CA SER A 102 -27.90 -6.73 -35.89
C SER A 102 -26.53 -6.22 -35.41
N LYS A 103 -26.40 -4.90 -35.34
CA LYS A 103 -25.35 -4.27 -34.51
C LYS A 103 -25.49 -4.71 -33.05
N PRO A 104 -24.42 -4.72 -32.25
CA PRO A 104 -24.51 -5.11 -30.85
C PRO A 104 -25.23 -4.05 -30.00
N VAL A 105 -26.01 -4.49 -29.01
CA VAL A 105 -26.47 -3.64 -27.89
C VAL A 105 -25.84 -4.13 -26.59
N ARG A 106 -25.35 -3.20 -25.77
CA ARG A 106 -24.71 -3.52 -24.48
C ARG A 106 -25.64 -3.18 -23.33
N VAL A 107 -25.84 -4.14 -22.43
CA VAL A 107 -26.53 -3.94 -21.15
C VAL A 107 -25.49 -3.99 -20.04
N SER A 108 -25.39 -2.90 -19.28
CA SER A 108 -24.48 -2.74 -18.16
C SER A 108 -25.20 -2.08 -17.00
N PHE A 109 -24.88 -2.52 -15.78
CA PHE A 109 -25.45 -1.95 -14.58
C PHE A 109 -24.46 -0.96 -13.96
N PRO A 110 -24.94 0.16 -13.40
CA PRO A 110 -24.09 1.08 -12.67
C PRO A 110 -23.43 0.35 -11.50
N VAL A 111 -22.10 0.50 -11.37
CA VAL A 111 -21.37 -0.05 -10.23
C VAL A 111 -21.75 0.76 -8.99
N PRO A 112 -22.09 0.10 -7.86
CA PRO A 112 -22.41 0.83 -6.65
C PRO A 112 -21.19 1.61 -6.14
N THR A 113 -21.26 2.94 -6.21
CA THR A 113 -20.15 3.84 -5.85
C THR A 113 -19.80 3.80 -4.36
N TRP A 114 -20.73 3.35 -3.51
CA TRP A 114 -20.50 3.15 -2.08
C TRP A 114 -19.40 2.12 -1.79
N ILE A 115 -19.15 1.17 -2.70
CA ILE A 115 -18.08 0.18 -2.55
C ILE A 115 -16.71 0.87 -2.59
N LEU A 116 -16.53 1.86 -3.47
CA LEU A 116 -15.31 2.67 -3.53
C LEU A 116 -15.17 3.56 -2.31
N ALA A 117 -16.26 4.17 -1.83
CA ALA A 117 -16.23 4.99 -0.63
C ALA A 117 -15.84 4.16 0.61
N LEU A 118 -16.41 2.96 0.76
CA LEU A 118 -16.07 2.04 1.84
C LEU A 118 -14.61 1.57 1.77
N SER A 119 -14.12 1.21 0.58
CA SER A 119 -12.73 0.76 0.43
C SER A 119 -11.73 1.87 0.74
N LEU A 120 -11.99 3.10 0.27
CA LEU A 120 -11.16 4.26 0.55
C LEU A 120 -11.20 4.64 2.04
N SER A 121 -12.38 4.57 2.67
CA SER A 121 -12.54 4.80 4.10
C SER A 121 -11.77 3.78 4.94
N LEU A 122 -11.88 2.49 4.60
CA LEU A 122 -11.18 1.41 5.29
C LEU A 122 -9.65 1.56 5.15
N ALA A 123 -9.17 1.85 3.94
CA ALA A 123 -7.74 2.10 3.70
C ALA A 123 -7.26 3.32 4.49
N GLY A 124 -8.03 4.41 4.52
CA GLY A 124 -7.73 5.61 5.30
C GLY A 124 -7.64 5.33 6.80
N ALA A 125 -8.59 4.58 7.35
CA ALA A 125 -8.59 4.18 8.76
C ALA A 125 -7.35 3.35 9.12
N LEU A 126 -6.95 2.41 8.26
CA LEU A 126 -5.75 1.60 8.46
C LEU A 126 -4.47 2.44 8.43
N LEU A 127 -4.36 3.40 7.51
CA LEU A 127 -3.22 4.32 7.43
C LEU A 127 -3.14 5.23 8.65
N LEU A 128 -4.28 5.74 9.13
CA LEU A 128 -4.34 6.56 10.35
C LEU A 128 -3.91 5.75 11.59
N LEU A 129 -4.39 4.51 11.73
CA LEU A 129 -3.98 3.62 12.81
C LEU A 129 -2.47 3.32 12.78
N ALA A 130 -1.92 3.03 11.60
CA ALA A 130 -0.49 2.82 11.43
C ALA A 130 0.32 4.06 11.82
N GLY A 131 -0.11 5.25 11.38
CA GLY A 131 0.49 6.53 11.77
C GLY A 131 0.47 6.77 13.28
N LEU A 132 -0.66 6.52 13.94
CA LEU A 132 -0.80 6.65 15.40
C LEU A 132 0.13 5.70 16.15
N VAL A 133 0.29 4.46 15.68
CA VAL A 133 1.22 3.49 16.28
C VAL A 133 2.66 3.98 16.16
N VAL A 134 3.07 4.48 14.99
CA VAL A 134 4.41 5.04 14.79
C VAL A 134 4.66 6.22 15.74
N VAL A 135 3.72 7.16 15.82
CA VAL A 135 3.83 8.31 16.73
C VAL A 135 3.92 7.85 18.19
N ALA A 136 3.09 6.91 18.61
CA ALA A 136 3.13 6.36 19.97
C ALA A 136 4.48 5.71 20.30
N VAL A 137 5.07 4.95 19.36
CA VAL A 137 6.39 4.34 19.52
C VAL A 137 7.48 5.41 19.62
N VAL A 138 7.44 6.45 18.79
CA VAL A 138 8.39 7.57 18.84
C VAL A 138 8.29 8.32 20.17
N VAL A 139 7.08 8.67 20.61
CA VAL A 139 6.86 9.34 21.91
C VAL A 139 7.37 8.48 23.06
N ARG A 140 7.09 7.17 23.05
CA ARG A 140 7.63 6.24 24.06
C ARG A 140 9.16 6.20 24.03
N LYS A 141 9.78 6.11 22.86
CA LYS A 141 11.25 6.12 22.70
C LYS A 141 11.88 7.42 23.19
N VAL A 142 11.30 8.56 22.86
CA VAL A 142 11.77 9.88 23.31
C VAL A 142 11.60 10.03 24.82
N LYS A 143 10.47 9.60 25.38
CA LYS A 143 10.23 9.61 26.83
C LYS A 143 11.26 8.75 27.58
N VAL A 144 11.57 7.55 27.08
CA VAL A 144 12.61 6.69 27.66
C VAL A 144 13.98 7.35 27.60
N LYS A 145 14.37 7.93 26.45
CA LYS A 145 15.63 8.66 26.30
C LYS A 145 15.72 9.88 27.25
N ASN A 146 14.63 10.63 27.39
CA ASN A 146 14.58 11.78 28.30
C ASN A 146 14.66 11.34 29.77
N LEU A 147 14.00 10.25 30.15
CA LEU A 147 14.09 9.69 31.50
C LEU A 147 15.48 9.12 31.81
N GLN A 148 16.18 8.56 30.81
CA GLN A 148 17.59 8.16 30.93
C GLN A 148 18.49 9.38 31.15
N LYS A 149 18.36 10.42 30.30
CA LYS A 149 19.13 11.66 30.44
C LYS A 149 18.90 12.37 31.78
N LYS A 150 17.66 12.35 32.29
CA LYS A 150 17.32 12.88 33.62
C LYS A 150 18.04 12.10 34.73
N ARG A 151 18.01 10.77 34.67
CA ARG A 151 18.73 9.91 35.64
C ARG A 151 20.24 10.16 35.60
N GLU A 152 20.86 10.22 34.42
CA GLU A 152 22.30 10.53 34.27
C GLU A 152 22.67 11.89 34.89
N ARG A 153 21.83 12.91 34.65
CA ARG A 153 22.01 14.24 35.24
C ARG A 153 21.93 14.20 36.76
N GLU A 154 20.96 13.47 37.32
CA GLU A 154 20.79 13.31 38.78
C GLU A 154 21.93 12.49 39.41
N SER A 155 22.47 11.48 38.71
CA SER A 155 23.61 10.68 39.17
C SER A 155 24.93 11.46 39.20
N CYS A 156 25.16 12.40 38.27
CA CYS A 156 26.36 13.24 38.25
C CYS A 156 26.47 14.17 39.48
N TRP A 157 25.34 14.58 40.06
CA TRP A 157 25.32 15.40 41.28
C TRP A 157 25.54 14.62 42.58
N VAL A 158 25.45 13.28 42.57
CA VAL A 158 25.73 12.46 43.76
C VAL A 158 27.24 12.38 44.04
N GLN A 159 28.10 12.58 43.03
CA GLN A 159 29.56 12.46 43.18
C GLN A 159 30.27 13.77 43.55
N ILE A 160 29.63 14.93 43.39
CA ILE A 160 30.25 16.25 43.63
C ILE A 160 30.16 16.66 45.12
N ASN A 161 29.36 15.97 45.94
CA ASN A 161 29.24 16.24 47.38
C ASN A 161 30.18 15.42 48.27
N PHE A 162 31.12 14.63 47.71
CA PHE A 162 32.03 13.76 48.50
C PHE A 162 33.53 14.02 48.28
N ALA A 163 33.92 15.19 47.78
CA ALA A 163 35.35 15.50 47.63
C ALA A 163 35.67 16.96 47.92
N THR A 164 35.37 17.42 49.14
CA THR A 164 36.11 18.51 49.80
C THR A 164 35.91 18.52 51.32
N THR A 165 35.60 17.36 51.90
CA THR A 165 35.71 17.20 53.35
C THR A 165 37.16 16.85 53.63
N ASP A 166 37.89 17.90 53.98
CA ASP A 166 39.18 17.92 54.64
C ASP A 166 39.49 16.60 55.37
N MET A 167 40.45 15.84 54.85
CA MET A 167 41.01 14.66 55.51
C MET A 167 42.49 14.92 55.84
N THR A 168 42.81 16.07 56.40
CA THR A 168 44.09 16.27 57.07
C THR A 168 43.98 15.69 58.48
N PHE A 169 44.56 14.50 58.69
CA PHE A 169 44.79 13.97 60.02
C PHE A 169 45.93 14.77 60.68
N ASP A 170 45.64 15.46 61.78
CA ASP A 170 46.67 16.06 62.63
C ASP A 170 47.44 14.96 63.38
N ASN A 171 48.72 14.80 63.07
CA ASN A 171 49.64 13.94 63.81
C ASN A 171 50.57 14.81 64.67
N SER A 172 50.04 15.34 65.77
CA SER A 172 50.79 16.17 66.72
C SER A 172 51.02 15.41 68.04
N LEU A 173 51.82 14.34 67.99
CA LEU A 173 52.44 13.79 69.19
C LEU A 173 53.93 13.52 68.92
N PHE A 174 54.76 14.23 69.68
CA PHE A 174 56.23 14.12 69.81
C PHE A 174 57.11 14.83 68.76
N ALA A 175 57.15 16.17 68.80
CA ALA A 175 58.34 16.91 68.39
C ALA A 175 59.18 17.23 69.65
N ILE A 176 60.20 16.41 69.92
CA ILE A 176 61.20 16.67 70.96
C ILE A 176 62.07 17.85 70.50
N SER A 177 62.14 18.86 71.36
CA SER A 177 63.01 20.02 71.26
C SER A 177 64.47 19.61 71.09
N MET A 178 65.15 20.10 70.04
CA MET A 178 66.60 20.22 70.03
C MET A 178 67.05 21.62 69.66
N LYS A 179 67.99 22.03 70.50
CA LYS A 179 68.62 23.32 70.74
C LYS A 179 69.62 23.69 69.63
N MET A 180 69.86 24.99 69.51
CA MET A 180 70.50 25.72 68.42
C MET A 180 72.06 25.72 68.47
N ASN A 181 72.68 25.60 67.27
CA ASN A 181 73.97 26.16 66.73
C ASN A 181 75.37 25.67 67.19
N PRO A 182 76.50 25.95 66.46
CA PRO A 182 76.78 26.12 65.00
C PRO A 182 78.15 25.48 64.50
N GLU A 183 78.65 25.91 63.30
CA GLU A 183 79.98 25.69 62.62
C GLU A 183 80.13 24.40 61.75
N GLU A 184 80.70 24.39 60.53
CA GLU A 184 81.72 25.21 59.83
C GLU A 184 81.71 24.91 58.30
N ASP A 185 81.94 25.93 57.45
CA ASP A 185 82.71 26.04 56.16
C ASP A 185 82.92 24.84 55.19
N ALA A 186 83.12 24.96 53.87
CA ALA A 186 83.28 26.07 52.91
C ALA A 186 83.13 25.58 51.45
N ALA A 187 82.72 26.52 50.59
CA ALA A 187 83.13 26.86 49.20
C ALA A 187 83.76 25.87 48.18
N THR A 188 83.39 26.14 46.90
CA THR A 188 84.13 26.05 45.60
C THR A 188 84.36 24.66 44.96
N LEU A 189 83.81 24.32 43.78
CA LEU A 189 83.99 24.76 42.36
C LEU A 189 85.01 23.92 41.54
N ASP A 190 84.71 23.83 40.22
CA ASP A 190 85.50 23.39 39.05
C ASP A 190 85.35 21.92 38.55
N ALA A 191 84.74 21.65 37.38
CA ALA A 191 85.16 21.84 35.96
C ALA A 191 85.96 20.62 35.43
N CYS A 192 85.94 20.11 34.18
CA CYS A 192 85.20 20.26 32.91
C CYS A 192 85.73 19.15 31.94
N SER A 193 85.12 19.02 30.75
CA SER A 193 85.61 18.39 29.48
C SER A 193 85.38 16.89 29.28
N GLY A 194 84.92 16.34 28.15
CA GLY A 194 84.47 16.79 26.80
C GLY A 194 84.15 15.52 25.97
N ALA A 195 82.96 15.37 25.36
CA ALA A 195 82.57 15.67 23.97
C ALA A 195 82.87 14.58 22.90
N ALA A 196 81.81 14.02 22.27
CA ALA A 196 81.66 13.79 20.82
C ALA A 196 80.21 13.31 20.48
N GLU A 197 79.70 13.75 19.33
CA GLU A 197 78.28 13.99 18.98
C GLU A 197 77.50 12.85 18.25
N THR A 198 76.21 12.74 18.59
CA THR A 198 74.90 12.68 17.83
C THR A 198 74.82 12.35 16.31
N PRO A 199 73.62 12.13 15.66
CA PRO A 199 72.22 12.06 16.16
C PRO A 199 71.20 11.08 15.51
N GLY A 200 70.03 10.97 16.15
CA GLY A 200 68.68 10.90 15.53
C GLY A 200 68.04 9.51 15.42
N ASN A 201 66.73 9.29 15.53
CA ASN A 201 65.55 10.12 15.79
C ASN A 201 64.36 9.18 16.12
N SER A 202 63.48 9.62 17.02
CA SER A 202 62.07 9.27 17.33
C SER A 202 61.37 7.98 16.83
N GLY A 203 60.62 7.35 17.76
CA GLY A 203 59.78 6.14 17.59
C GLY A 203 58.51 6.30 16.73
N PRO A 204 57.56 5.33 16.73
CA PRO A 204 56.35 5.50 17.56
C PRO A 204 55.58 4.22 18.01
N TRP A 205 55.02 4.29 19.23
CA TRP A 205 53.61 4.07 19.62
C TRP A 205 52.79 2.87 19.09
N LYS A 206 52.16 2.07 19.99
CA LYS A 206 50.72 1.63 19.94
C LYS A 206 50.24 1.01 21.28
N ARG A 207 48.94 1.15 21.55
CA ARG A 207 48.07 0.58 22.63
C ARG A 207 46.80 0.04 21.92
N PRO A 208 45.82 -0.68 22.53
CA PRO A 208 45.77 -1.91 23.37
C PRO A 208 44.98 -3.04 22.66
N THR A 209 44.84 -4.25 23.24
CA THR A 209 43.77 -5.21 22.87
C THR A 209 43.31 -6.08 24.04
N SER A 210 41.99 -6.27 24.11
CA SER A 210 41.16 -6.94 25.11
C SER A 210 41.13 -8.48 25.02
N THR A 211 40.74 -9.15 26.11
CA THR A 211 40.30 -10.57 26.19
C THR A 211 39.61 -10.74 27.58
N SER A 212 38.57 -11.55 27.86
CA SER A 212 37.70 -12.48 27.12
C SER A 212 36.59 -12.99 28.09
N SER A 213 35.36 -13.22 27.58
CA SER A 213 34.35 -14.30 27.88
C SER A 213 34.12 -14.87 29.32
N SER A 214 32.91 -14.79 29.93
CA SER A 214 31.71 -15.73 29.88
C SER A 214 31.63 -16.67 31.13
N PRO A 215 30.52 -17.38 31.56
CA PRO A 215 29.04 -17.31 31.36
C PRO A 215 28.19 -17.29 32.69
N GLU A 216 26.85 -17.23 32.54
CA GLU A 216 25.76 -17.67 33.47
C GLU A 216 25.29 -16.85 34.71
N PRO A 217 23.97 -16.89 35.05
CA PRO A 217 23.33 -15.96 35.97
C PRO A 217 23.10 -16.54 37.38
N PRO A 218 22.97 -15.69 38.42
CA PRO A 218 22.17 -16.02 39.58
C PRO A 218 20.93 -15.12 39.65
N GLU A 219 19.77 -15.77 39.74
CA GLU A 219 18.48 -15.18 40.06
C GLU A 219 18.57 -14.46 41.42
N PHE A 220 18.30 -13.16 41.43
CA PHE A 220 17.90 -12.47 42.65
C PHE A 220 16.66 -11.63 42.36
N SER A 221 15.52 -12.19 42.74
CA SER A 221 14.23 -11.52 42.84
C SER A 221 14.22 -10.65 44.10
N THR A 222 14.17 -9.33 43.92
CA THR A 222 13.83 -8.39 44.98
C THR A 222 12.94 -7.28 44.44
N PHE A 223 11.67 -7.60 44.23
CA PHE A 223 10.62 -6.57 44.30
C PHE A 223 9.52 -7.08 45.22
N ARG A 224 9.42 -6.46 46.40
CA ARG A 224 8.25 -6.57 47.26
C ARG A 224 7.04 -6.04 46.50
N ALA A 225 5.95 -6.81 46.52
CA ALA A 225 4.62 -6.29 46.22
C ALA A 225 4.25 -5.25 47.29
N CYS A 226 3.80 -4.07 46.86
CA CYS A 226 3.05 -3.17 47.71
C CYS A 226 1.57 -3.35 47.39
N GLN A 227 0.78 -3.65 48.43
CA GLN A 227 -0.67 -3.39 48.47
C GLN A 227 -0.93 -1.88 48.45
#